data_AF-A0A6V8SDP4-F1
#
_entry.id   AF-A0A6V8SDP4-F1
#
_cell.length_a   1.000
_cell.length_b   1.000
_cell.length_c   1.000
_cell.angle_alpha   90.00
_cell.angle_beta   90.00
_cell.angle_gamma   90.00
#
_symmetry.space_group_name_H-M   'P 1'
#
loop_
_entity.id
_entity.type
_entity.pdbx_description
1 polymer ?
#
loop_
_entity_poly.entity_id
_entity_poly.type
_entity_poly.pdbx_seq_one_letter_code
_entity_poly.pdbx_strand_id
1 'polypeptide(L)'
;MSKETYHHKDLKEALIKNGLLLLNEVGIKEFSLRKVAAMCGVSHAAPYKHFKDKDDLIEAINNQVWDSFTLKLKDATNSSESEPKRQVMDIGKAYVQFMVENPEYLKFMFLSNNDKVIKIENNEFIGHEETSFEVFKNVAQKYLAESGFNNEQQMGAILAMWSMVHGIALLICNNSIQYEGNYLELVDKMLRTSLIKEIK
;
A
#
# COMPACT_ATOMS: atom_id res chain seq x y z
N MET A 1 11.26 -32.86 -25.27
CA MET A 1 11.41 -31.67 -24.41
C MET A 1 10.92 -30.46 -25.21
N SER A 2 9.62 -30.17 -25.10
CA SER A 2 9.02 -29.00 -25.74
C SER A 2 9.35 -27.78 -24.90
N LYS A 3 10.08 -26.82 -25.47
CA LYS A 3 10.18 -25.46 -24.94
C LYS A 3 8.76 -24.94 -24.75
N GLU A 4 8.36 -24.64 -23.53
CA GLU A 4 7.07 -24.02 -23.23
C GLU A 4 7.06 -22.62 -23.82
N THR A 5 6.42 -22.50 -24.98
CA THR A 5 6.20 -21.25 -25.71
C THR A 5 4.86 -20.67 -25.28
N TYR A 6 4.75 -20.12 -24.06
CA TYR A 6 3.59 -19.34 -23.57
C TYR A 6 3.98 -18.76 -22.18
N HIS A 7 3.93 -17.47 -21.82
CA HIS A 7 3.02 -16.37 -22.13
C HIS A 7 3.74 -15.00 -22.16
N HIS A 8 3.99 -14.41 -23.33
CA HIS A 8 4.34 -12.98 -23.45
C HIS A 8 3.11 -12.05 -23.36
N LYS A 9 2.01 -12.51 -22.76
CA LYS A 9 0.69 -11.87 -22.94
C LYS A 9 0.53 -10.51 -22.26
N ASP A 10 1.47 -10.11 -21.42
CA ASP A 10 1.89 -8.72 -21.37
C ASP A 10 3.35 -8.61 -20.92
N LEU A 11 4.27 -8.41 -21.86
CA LEU A 11 5.69 -8.18 -21.53
C LEU A 11 5.85 -6.96 -20.60
N LYS A 12 4.99 -5.95 -20.71
CA LYS A 12 5.02 -4.78 -19.82
C LYS A 12 4.76 -5.18 -18.38
N GLU A 13 3.71 -5.96 -18.12
CA GLU A 13 3.40 -6.46 -16.77
C GLU A 13 4.52 -7.35 -16.22
N ALA A 14 5.09 -8.22 -17.06
CA ALA A 14 6.21 -9.07 -16.65
C ALA A 14 7.44 -8.25 -16.25
N LEU A 15 7.73 -7.18 -17.00
CA LEU A 15 8.83 -6.25 -16.69
C LEU A 15 8.56 -5.48 -15.39
N ILE A 16 7.32 -5.05 -15.13
CA ILE A 16 6.98 -4.34 -13.87
C ILE A 16 7.11 -5.29 -12.68
N LYS A 17 6.54 -6.50 -12.77
CA LYS A 17 6.61 -7.50 -11.69
C LYS A 17 8.05 -7.92 -11.37
N ASN A 18 8.84 -8.29 -12.38
CA ASN A 18 10.25 -8.66 -12.15
C ASN A 18 11.10 -7.45 -11.75
N GLY A 19 10.74 -6.26 -12.24
CA GLY A 19 11.35 -5.00 -11.84
C GLY A 19 11.18 -4.72 -10.35
N LEU A 20 9.98 -4.90 -9.81
CA LEU A 20 9.71 -4.75 -8.37
C LEU A 20 10.57 -5.71 -7.53
N LEU A 21 10.65 -6.98 -7.94
CA LEU A 21 11.49 -7.97 -7.25
C LEU A 21 12.97 -7.56 -7.26
N LEU A 22 13.49 -7.19 -8.43
CA LEU A 22 14.89 -6.75 -8.56
C LEU A 22 15.15 -5.50 -7.72
N LEU A 23 14.24 -4.52 -7.76
CA LEU A 23 14.39 -3.26 -7.05
C LEU A 23 14.45 -3.49 -5.53
N ASN A 24 13.61 -4.39 -5.02
CA ASN A 24 13.62 -4.82 -3.64
C ASN A 24 14.89 -5.58 -3.25
N GLU A 25 15.51 -6.30 -4.17
CA GLU A 25 16.72 -7.10 -3.91
C GLU A 25 17.99 -6.24 -3.91
N VAL A 26 18.17 -5.42 -4.96
CA VAL A 26 19.46 -4.73 -5.20
C VAL A 26 19.39 -3.21 -5.00
N GLY A 27 18.20 -2.65 -4.82
CA GLY A 27 17.99 -1.20 -4.68
C GLY A 27 18.16 -0.41 -5.99
N ILE A 28 17.80 0.88 -5.96
CA ILE A 28 17.78 1.77 -7.14
C ILE A 28 19.14 1.89 -7.83
N LYS A 29 20.24 1.82 -7.07
CA LYS A 29 21.61 2.00 -7.58
C LYS A 29 22.02 0.87 -8.53
N GLU A 30 21.69 -0.36 -8.18
CA GLU A 30 22.04 -1.56 -8.94
C GLU A 30 20.94 -2.02 -9.90
N PHE A 31 19.78 -1.37 -9.87
CA PHE A 31 18.66 -1.63 -10.76
C PHE A 31 19.00 -1.25 -12.21
N SER A 32 18.59 -2.08 -13.19
CA SER A 32 18.73 -1.74 -14.61
C SER A 32 17.74 -2.52 -15.49
N LEU A 33 17.31 -1.90 -16.60
CA LEU A 33 16.43 -2.53 -17.60
C LEU A 33 17.01 -3.85 -18.16
N ARG A 34 18.34 -3.94 -18.29
CA ARG A 34 19.00 -5.16 -18.80
C ARG A 34 18.87 -6.33 -17.83
N LYS A 35 19.02 -6.08 -16.52
CA LYS A 35 18.84 -7.10 -15.47
C LYS A 35 17.38 -7.58 -15.45
N VAL A 36 16.41 -6.67 -15.54
CA VAL A 36 14.97 -7.03 -15.62
C VAL A 36 14.65 -7.83 -16.88
N ALA A 37 15.19 -7.45 -18.04
CA ALA A 37 15.03 -8.19 -19.29
C ALA A 37 15.54 -9.63 -19.17
N ALA A 38 16.70 -9.82 -18.53
CA ALA A 38 17.28 -11.14 -18.29
C ALA A 38 16.38 -11.99 -17.39
N MET A 39 15.82 -11.42 -16.31
CA MET A 39 14.86 -12.11 -15.44
C MET A 39 13.58 -12.52 -16.20
N CYS A 40 13.16 -11.73 -17.18
CA CYS A 40 12.01 -12.03 -18.03
C CYS A 40 12.33 -13.00 -19.19
N GLY A 41 13.58 -13.44 -19.36
CA GLY A 41 14.00 -14.32 -20.45
C GLY A 41 13.92 -13.68 -21.84
N VAL A 42 13.97 -12.34 -21.94
CA VAL A 42 13.87 -11.59 -23.20
C VAL A 42 15.18 -10.87 -23.55
N SER A 43 15.32 -10.47 -24.81
CA SER A 43 16.48 -9.68 -25.25
C SER A 43 16.60 -8.35 -24.50
N HIS A 44 17.82 -7.84 -24.32
CA HIS A 44 18.06 -6.54 -23.67
C HIS A 44 17.38 -5.35 -24.37
N ALA A 45 17.05 -5.46 -25.66
CA ALA A 45 16.34 -4.43 -26.40
C ALA A 45 14.81 -4.44 -26.16
N ALA A 46 14.25 -5.54 -25.63
CA ALA A 46 12.81 -5.70 -25.51
C ALA A 46 12.12 -4.71 -24.54
N PRO A 47 12.69 -4.37 -23.36
CA PRO A 47 12.06 -3.40 -22.45
C PRO A 47 11.87 -2.01 -23.06
N TYR A 48 12.77 -1.59 -23.96
CA TYR A 48 12.73 -0.27 -24.60
C TYR A 48 11.51 -0.03 -25.49
N LYS A 49 10.74 -1.08 -25.80
CA LYS A 49 9.43 -0.95 -26.48
C LYS A 49 8.32 -0.45 -25.54
N HIS A 50 8.52 -0.56 -24.23
CA HIS A 50 7.51 -0.24 -23.21
C HIS A 50 7.95 0.88 -22.28
N PHE A 51 9.26 1.01 -22.03
CA PHE A 51 9.84 1.98 -21.12
C PHE A 51 10.99 2.73 -21.78
N LYS A 52 10.99 4.06 -21.69
CA LYS A 52 12.04 4.92 -22.28
C LYS A 52 13.40 4.65 -21.63
N ASP A 53 13.40 4.50 -20.31
CA ASP A 53 14.58 4.31 -19.50
C ASP A 53 14.25 3.58 -18.18
N LYS A 54 15.23 3.55 -17.28
CA LYS A 54 15.12 2.90 -15.98
C LYS A 54 14.06 3.56 -15.10
N ASP A 55 13.96 4.89 -15.17
CA ASP A 55 13.14 5.68 -14.26
C ASP A 55 11.66 5.55 -14.67
N ASP A 56 11.37 5.48 -15.97
CA ASP A 56 10.04 5.17 -16.52
C ASP A 56 9.51 3.79 -16.05
N LEU A 57 10.38 2.77 -15.97
CA LEU A 57 10.00 1.48 -15.38
C LEU A 57 9.78 1.58 -13.87
N ILE A 58 10.61 2.33 -13.13
CA ILE A 58 10.43 2.52 -11.68
C ILE A 58 9.12 3.26 -11.39
N GLU A 59 8.78 4.27 -12.18
CA GLU A 59 7.51 4.98 -12.08
C GLU A 59 6.32 4.04 -12.33
N ALA A 60 6.39 3.18 -13.36
CA ALA A 60 5.36 2.19 -13.61
C ALA A 60 5.20 1.16 -12.47
N ILE A 61 6.31 0.74 -11.85
CA ILE A 61 6.29 -0.08 -10.63
C ILE A 61 5.58 0.66 -9.50
N ASN A 62 5.95 1.92 -9.26
CA ASN A 62 5.37 2.76 -8.22
C ASN A 62 3.85 2.90 -8.40
N ASN A 63 3.41 3.21 -9.62
CA ASN A 63 1.99 3.34 -9.97
C ASN A 63 1.24 2.02 -9.76
N GLN A 64 1.76 0.90 -10.27
CA GLN A 64 1.10 -0.41 -10.05
C GLN A 64 0.94 -0.72 -8.55
N VAL A 65 1.96 -0.47 -7.74
CA VAL A 65 1.94 -0.77 -6.30
C VAL A 65 0.92 0.10 -5.58
N TRP A 66 0.94 1.43 -5.79
CA TRP A 66 0.01 2.35 -5.14
C TRP A 66 -1.42 2.24 -5.65
N ASP A 67 -1.63 2.00 -6.94
CA ASP A 67 -2.97 1.89 -7.51
C ASP A 67 -3.66 0.62 -7.02
N SER A 68 -2.95 -0.51 -6.99
CA SER A 68 -3.46 -1.77 -6.43
C SER A 68 -3.83 -1.60 -4.95
N PHE A 69 -2.97 -0.92 -4.19
CA PHE A 69 -3.22 -0.68 -2.78
C PHE A 69 -4.41 0.27 -2.55
N THR A 70 -4.47 1.36 -3.30
CA THR A 70 -5.56 2.35 -3.24
C THR A 70 -6.89 1.70 -3.61
N LEU A 71 -6.92 0.87 -4.66
CA LEU A 71 -8.11 0.12 -5.06
C LEU A 71 -8.59 -0.79 -3.94
N LYS A 72 -7.68 -1.56 -3.31
CA LYS A 72 -8.03 -2.43 -2.18
C LYS A 72 -8.65 -1.66 -1.02
N LEU A 73 -8.14 -0.48 -0.69
CA LEU A 73 -8.72 0.36 0.37
C LEU A 73 -10.08 0.93 -0.04
N LYS A 74 -10.25 1.34 -1.32
CA LYS A 74 -11.55 1.81 -1.85
C LYS A 74 -12.60 0.71 -1.77
N ASP A 75 -12.28 -0.51 -2.19
CA ASP A 75 -13.19 -1.65 -2.13
C ASP A 75 -13.66 -1.95 -0.70
N ALA A 76 -12.76 -1.79 0.28
CA ALA A 76 -13.09 -1.94 1.70
C ALA A 76 -14.05 -0.87 2.24
N THR A 77 -14.21 0.26 1.56
CA THR A 77 -15.22 1.27 1.95
C THR A 77 -16.64 0.87 1.55
N ASN A 78 -16.78 0.01 0.52
CA ASN A 78 -18.07 -0.38 -0.05
C ASN A 78 -18.78 -1.47 0.76
N SER A 79 -18.09 -2.15 1.69
CA SER A 79 -18.67 -3.28 2.45
C SER A 79 -19.64 -2.88 3.55
N SER A 80 -19.66 -1.60 3.94
CA SER A 80 -20.35 -1.11 5.13
C SER A 80 -21.01 0.25 4.86
N GLU A 81 -21.87 0.31 3.83
CA GLU A 81 -22.56 1.53 3.42
C GLU A 81 -23.21 2.21 4.65
N SER A 82 -22.82 3.47 4.89
CA SER A 82 -23.33 4.39 5.92
C SER A 82 -22.88 4.18 7.39
N GLU A 83 -21.87 3.36 7.67
CA GLU A 83 -21.27 3.27 9.02
C GLU A 83 -19.78 3.67 9.03
N PRO A 84 -19.41 4.96 9.21
CA PRO A 84 -18.03 5.42 9.11
C PRO A 84 -17.06 4.69 10.05
N LYS A 85 -17.48 4.42 11.29
CA LYS A 85 -16.69 3.64 12.25
C LYS A 85 -16.32 2.26 11.70
N ARG A 86 -17.29 1.58 11.10
CA ARG A 86 -17.09 0.24 10.55
C ARG A 86 -16.22 0.29 9.29
N GLN A 87 -16.40 1.30 8.46
CA GLN A 87 -15.54 1.54 7.30
C GLN A 87 -14.08 1.80 7.69
N VAL A 88 -13.79 2.60 8.74
CA VAL A 88 -12.43 2.78 9.28
C VAL A 88 -11.81 1.42 9.64
N MET A 89 -12.58 0.56 10.31
CA MET A 89 -12.12 -0.78 10.68
C MET A 89 -11.90 -1.69 9.47
N ASP A 90 -12.79 -1.66 8.48
CA ASP A 90 -12.70 -2.46 7.26
C ASP A 90 -11.48 -2.05 6.42
N ILE A 91 -11.20 -0.75 6.29
CA ILE A 91 -9.97 -0.23 5.69
C ILE A 91 -8.74 -0.72 6.45
N GLY A 92 -8.75 -0.64 7.78
CA GLY A 92 -7.63 -1.09 8.61
C GLY A 92 -7.31 -2.58 8.44
N LYS A 93 -8.33 -3.44 8.37
CA LYS A 93 -8.16 -4.87 8.07
C LYS A 93 -7.67 -5.10 6.64
N ALA A 94 -8.25 -4.41 5.66
CA ALA A 94 -7.87 -4.51 4.26
C ALA A 94 -6.42 -4.07 4.02
N TYR A 95 -5.96 -3.04 4.75
CA TYR A 95 -4.56 -2.60 4.77
C TYR A 95 -3.65 -3.76 5.15
N VAL A 96 -3.86 -4.34 6.34
CA VAL A 96 -2.98 -5.40 6.86
C VAL A 96 -3.04 -6.64 5.98
N GLN A 97 -4.24 -7.04 5.56
CA GLN A 97 -4.42 -8.15 4.63
C GLN A 97 -3.63 -7.95 3.34
N PHE A 98 -3.71 -6.78 2.73
CA PHE A 98 -3.00 -6.47 1.49
C PHE A 98 -1.48 -6.60 1.65
N MET A 99 -0.93 -6.09 2.75
CA MET A 99 0.51 -6.17 3.00
C MET A 99 0.99 -7.60 3.26
N VAL A 100 0.17 -8.42 3.94
CA VAL A 100 0.47 -9.85 4.16
C VAL A 100 0.41 -10.63 2.85
N GLU A 101 -0.56 -10.33 1.98
CA GLU A 101 -0.72 -10.98 0.68
C GLU A 101 0.33 -10.52 -0.36
N ASN A 102 0.92 -9.34 -0.19
CA ASN A 102 1.87 -8.72 -1.12
C ASN A 102 3.13 -8.22 -0.38
N PRO A 103 3.96 -9.10 0.20
CA PRO A 103 5.11 -8.72 1.00
C PRO A 103 6.17 -7.90 0.24
N GLU A 104 6.28 -8.08 -1.08
CA GLU A 104 7.16 -7.29 -1.93
C GLU A 104 6.65 -5.84 -2.13
N TYR A 105 5.34 -5.61 -2.03
CA TYR A 105 4.76 -4.26 -2.07
C TYR A 105 5.06 -3.54 -0.76
N LEU A 106 4.92 -4.23 0.38
CA LEU A 106 5.33 -3.72 1.69
C LEU A 106 6.80 -3.30 1.67
N LYS A 107 7.70 -4.19 1.24
CA LYS A 107 9.13 -3.87 1.19
C LYS A 107 9.41 -2.62 0.34
N PHE A 108 8.77 -2.52 -0.82
CA PHE A 108 8.94 -1.38 -1.72
C PHE A 108 8.42 -0.08 -1.09
N MET A 109 7.21 -0.08 -0.54
CA MET A 109 6.57 1.12 0.02
C MET A 109 7.32 1.69 1.24
N PHE A 110 7.95 0.84 2.05
CA PHE A 110 8.59 1.26 3.30
C PHE A 110 10.11 1.43 3.23
N LEU A 111 10.79 0.82 2.25
CA LEU A 111 12.26 0.92 2.09
C LEU A 111 12.69 1.81 0.90
N SER A 112 11.75 2.27 0.07
CA SER A 112 12.02 3.24 -1.00
C SER A 112 11.71 4.66 -0.55
N ASN A 113 12.33 5.66 -1.20
CA ASN A 113 11.90 7.05 -1.04
C ASN A 113 10.43 7.15 -1.45
N ASN A 114 9.58 7.61 -0.54
CA ASN A 114 8.15 7.71 -0.79
C ASN A 114 7.85 9.02 -1.54
N ASP A 115 7.48 8.92 -2.81
CA ASP A 115 7.07 10.07 -3.62
C ASP A 115 5.64 10.55 -3.28
N LYS A 116 4.85 9.75 -2.56
CA LYS A 116 3.49 10.07 -2.09
C LYS A 116 3.50 10.49 -0.62
N VAL A 117 4.25 11.56 -0.33
CA VAL A 117 4.36 12.14 1.02
C VAL A 117 3.05 12.80 1.46
N ILE A 118 2.63 12.55 2.70
CA ILE A 118 1.53 13.29 3.32
C ILE A 118 2.04 14.68 3.68
N LYS A 119 1.50 15.71 3.01
CA LYS A 119 1.83 17.11 3.25
C LYS A 119 0.80 17.75 4.15
N ILE A 120 1.28 18.56 5.10
CA ILE A 120 0.44 19.29 6.06
C ILE A 120 0.91 20.74 6.06
N GLU A 121 -0.01 21.66 5.77
CA GLU A 121 0.21 23.10 5.81
C GLU A 121 -0.96 23.75 6.56
N ASN A 122 -0.67 24.68 7.48
CA ASN A 122 -1.70 25.37 8.29
C ASN A 122 -2.71 24.42 8.97
N ASN A 123 -2.24 23.28 9.48
CA ASN A 123 -3.06 22.21 10.08
C ASN A 123 -4.06 21.53 9.13
N GLU A 124 -3.84 21.65 7.81
CA GLU A 124 -4.65 20.99 6.79
C GLU A 124 -3.79 20.05 5.95
N PHE A 125 -4.37 18.90 5.58
CA PHE A 125 -3.75 18.01 4.60
C PHE A 125 -3.89 18.64 3.21
N ILE A 126 -2.82 18.61 2.40
CA ILE A 126 -2.82 19.15 1.03
C ILE A 126 -2.22 18.16 0.02
N GLY A 127 -2.59 18.26 -1.27
CA GLY A 127 -1.93 17.55 -2.38
C GLY A 127 -1.89 16.02 -2.26
N HIS A 128 -2.97 15.42 -1.78
CA HIS A 128 -3.09 13.98 -1.51
C HIS A 128 -4.27 13.36 -2.28
N GLU A 129 -4.78 14.05 -3.30
CA GLU A 129 -5.86 13.58 -4.16
C GLU A 129 -5.52 12.22 -4.77
N GLU A 130 -6.53 11.35 -4.86
CA GLU A 130 -6.43 10.01 -5.45
C GLU A 130 -5.44 9.05 -4.74
N THR A 131 -4.92 9.41 -3.56
CA THR A 131 -4.04 8.53 -2.78
C THR A 131 -4.80 7.55 -1.87
N SER A 132 -4.13 6.48 -1.45
CA SER A 132 -4.62 5.56 -0.41
C SER A 132 -4.87 6.27 0.93
N PHE A 133 -4.06 7.30 1.24
CA PHE A 133 -4.27 8.11 2.44
C PHE A 133 -5.58 8.89 2.35
N GLU A 134 -5.91 9.45 1.19
CA GLU A 134 -7.17 10.20 1.01
C GLU A 134 -8.41 9.33 1.21
N VAL A 135 -8.38 8.10 0.69
CA VAL A 135 -9.45 7.12 0.89
C VAL A 135 -9.71 6.91 2.39
N PHE A 136 -8.64 6.70 3.17
CA PHE A 136 -8.74 6.54 4.61
C PHE A 136 -9.17 7.82 5.32
N LYS A 137 -8.51 8.95 5.02
CA LYS A 137 -8.75 10.27 5.63
C LYS A 137 -10.22 10.65 5.53
N ASN A 138 -10.84 10.49 4.37
CA ASN A 138 -12.25 10.86 4.15
C ASN A 138 -13.23 10.07 5.02
N VAL A 139 -12.96 8.79 5.26
CA VAL A 139 -13.79 7.96 6.13
C VAL A 139 -13.50 8.27 7.61
N ALA A 140 -12.24 8.44 7.97
CA ALA A 140 -11.81 8.80 9.31
C ALA A 140 -12.37 10.16 9.76
N GLN A 141 -12.37 11.18 8.89
CA GLN A 141 -12.96 12.49 9.16
C GLN A 141 -14.45 12.40 9.48
N LYS A 142 -15.22 11.62 8.70
CA LYS A 142 -16.65 11.39 8.98
C LYS A 142 -16.86 10.73 10.34
N TYR A 143 -16.10 9.67 10.62
CA TYR A 143 -16.17 8.97 11.91
C TYR A 143 -15.83 9.88 13.10
N LEU A 144 -14.77 10.67 12.99
CA LEU A 144 -14.33 11.56 14.07
C LEU A 144 -15.30 12.72 14.29
N ALA A 145 -15.86 13.29 13.21
CA ALA A 145 -16.89 14.31 13.29
C ALA A 145 -18.16 13.79 14.00
N GLU A 146 -18.63 12.58 13.66
CA GLU A 146 -19.74 11.90 14.35
C GLU A 146 -19.41 11.58 15.83
N SER A 147 -18.12 11.44 16.14
CA SER A 147 -17.62 11.20 17.50
C SER A 147 -17.35 12.49 18.30
N GLY A 148 -17.64 13.67 17.74
CA GLY A 148 -17.54 14.96 18.42
C GLY A 148 -16.17 15.65 18.36
N PHE A 149 -15.24 15.17 17.52
CA PHE A 149 -13.93 15.79 17.35
C PHE A 149 -14.01 17.05 16.51
N ASN A 150 -13.34 18.13 16.95
CA ASN A 150 -13.15 19.33 16.14
C ASN A 150 -12.03 19.15 15.10
N ASN A 151 -11.94 20.08 14.12
CA ASN A 151 -10.97 19.98 13.03
C ASN A 151 -9.50 19.89 13.49
N GLU A 152 -9.13 20.60 14.57
CA GLU A 152 -7.77 20.59 15.12
C GLU A 152 -7.43 19.21 15.71
N GLN A 153 -8.36 18.59 16.41
CA GLN A 153 -8.20 17.25 16.99
C GLN A 153 -8.18 16.16 15.90
N GLN A 154 -8.94 16.34 14.83
CA GLN A 154 -9.06 15.35 13.75
C GLN A 154 -7.72 15.07 13.06
N MET A 155 -6.90 16.09 12.80
CA MET A 155 -5.61 15.91 12.13
C MET A 155 -4.71 14.93 12.90
N GLY A 156 -4.56 15.14 14.22
CA GLY A 156 -3.76 14.28 15.07
C GLY A 156 -4.30 12.84 15.15
N ALA A 157 -5.62 12.69 15.30
CA ALA A 157 -6.26 11.38 15.35
C ALA A 157 -6.12 10.60 14.03
N ILE A 158 -6.27 11.26 12.88
CA ILE A 158 -6.09 10.65 11.55
C ILE A 158 -4.67 10.12 11.38
N LEU A 159 -3.66 10.93 11.73
CA LEU A 159 -2.26 10.51 11.67
C LEU A 159 -1.97 9.38 12.65
N ALA A 160 -2.54 9.40 13.86
CA ALA A 160 -2.38 8.34 14.84
C ALA A 160 -2.98 7.02 14.36
N MET A 161 -4.21 7.03 13.84
CA MET A 161 -4.86 5.85 13.27
C MET A 161 -4.08 5.30 12.06
N TRP A 162 -3.63 6.17 11.15
CA TRP A 162 -2.79 5.79 10.01
C TRP A 162 -1.47 5.15 10.47
N SER A 163 -0.77 5.78 11.40
CA SER A 163 0.48 5.26 11.99
C SER A 163 0.31 3.92 12.68
N MET A 164 -0.81 3.73 13.38
CA MET A 164 -1.12 2.49 14.05
C MET A 164 -1.28 1.32 13.06
N VAL A 165 -2.02 1.51 11.96
CA VAL A 165 -2.21 0.43 10.98
C VAL A 165 -0.90 0.07 10.28
N HIS A 166 -0.02 1.06 10.02
CA HIS A 166 1.36 0.80 9.56
C HIS A 166 2.11 -0.11 10.53
N GLY A 167 2.09 0.24 11.82
CA GLY A 167 2.76 -0.54 12.86
C GLY A 167 2.24 -1.96 12.96
N ILE A 168 0.91 -2.15 12.93
CA ILE A 168 0.29 -3.48 12.93
C ILE A 168 0.74 -4.29 11.71
N ALA A 169 0.68 -3.69 10.51
CA ALA A 169 1.07 -4.37 9.28
C ALA A 169 2.54 -4.83 9.34
N LEU A 170 3.46 -3.96 9.77
CA LEU A 170 4.88 -4.31 9.93
C LEU A 170 5.11 -5.42 10.96
N LEU A 171 4.44 -5.35 12.11
CA LEU A 171 4.58 -6.35 13.17
C LEU A 171 4.11 -7.74 12.72
N ILE A 172 2.99 -7.80 11.99
CA ILE A 172 2.46 -9.05 11.43
C ILE A 172 3.35 -9.56 10.30
N CYS A 173 3.70 -8.71 9.31
CA CYS A 173 4.45 -9.14 8.13
C CYS A 173 5.89 -9.56 8.46
N ASN A 174 6.52 -8.93 9.45
CA ASN A 174 7.86 -9.31 9.91
C ASN A 174 7.86 -10.47 10.91
N ASN A 175 6.71 -11.13 11.14
CA ASN A 175 6.55 -12.18 12.14
C ASN A 175 7.05 -11.77 13.54
N SER A 176 6.97 -10.47 13.86
CA SER A 176 7.35 -9.93 15.17
C SER A 176 6.28 -10.21 16.23
N ILE A 177 5.07 -10.56 15.79
CA ILE A 177 4.00 -11.12 16.62
C ILE A 177 3.75 -12.54 16.14
N GLN A 178 3.92 -13.52 17.04
CA GLN A 178 3.47 -14.88 16.82
C GLN A 178 2.11 -15.05 17.49
N TYR A 179 1.10 -15.40 16.71
CA TYR A 179 -0.27 -15.62 17.18
C TYR A 179 -0.75 -16.97 16.66
N GLU A 180 -1.19 -17.86 17.55
CA GLU A 180 -1.63 -19.22 17.20
C GLU A 180 -2.99 -19.26 16.48
N GLY A 181 -3.68 -18.11 16.36
CA GLY A 181 -4.98 -17.99 15.68
C GLY A 181 -4.91 -17.24 14.35
N ASN A 182 -6.09 -16.89 13.81
CA ASN A 182 -6.18 -16.09 12.60
C ASN A 182 -5.68 -14.65 12.87
N TYR A 183 -4.63 -14.23 12.15
CA TYR A 183 -4.06 -12.89 12.32
C TYR A 183 -5.08 -11.77 12.05
N LEU A 184 -6.08 -11.97 11.17
CA LEU A 184 -7.12 -10.96 10.91
C LEU A 184 -8.06 -10.78 12.10
N GLU A 185 -8.30 -11.83 12.89
CA GLU A 185 -9.05 -11.70 14.15
C GLU A 185 -8.25 -10.93 15.20
N LEU A 186 -6.93 -11.13 15.24
CA LEU A 186 -6.05 -10.33 16.09
C LEU A 186 -6.07 -8.85 15.67
N VAL A 187 -5.96 -8.58 14.36
CA VAL A 187 -6.04 -7.21 13.82
C VAL A 187 -7.37 -6.55 14.18
N ASP A 188 -8.51 -7.24 14.00
CA ASP A 188 -9.82 -6.73 14.39
C ASP A 188 -9.87 -6.37 15.90
N LYS A 189 -9.36 -7.24 16.78
CA LYS A 189 -9.26 -6.98 18.22
C LYS A 189 -8.37 -5.77 18.56
N MET A 190 -7.23 -5.63 17.89
CA MET A 190 -6.32 -4.50 18.08
C MET A 190 -6.98 -3.19 17.66
N LEU A 191 -7.62 -3.15 16.48
CA LEU A 191 -8.31 -1.98 15.96
C LEU A 191 -9.51 -1.57 16.83
N ARG A 192 -10.29 -2.53 17.35
CA ARG A 192 -11.40 -2.22 18.28
C ARG A 192 -10.90 -1.56 19.56
N THR A 193 -9.80 -2.07 20.10
CA THR A 193 -9.26 -1.61 21.40
C THR A 193 -8.72 -0.19 21.32
N SER A 194 -8.10 0.19 20.20
CA SER A 194 -7.59 1.53 19.98
C SER A 194 -8.70 2.55 19.71
N LEU A 195 -9.68 2.21 18.87
CA LEU A 195 -10.81 3.12 18.57
C LEU A 195 -11.71 3.42 19.78
N ILE A 196 -11.71 2.55 20.81
CA ILE A 196 -12.44 2.80 22.07
C ILE A 196 -11.74 3.87 22.93
N LYS A 197 -10.41 3.99 22.84
CA LYS A 197 -9.65 4.92 23.69
C LYS A 197 -9.72 6.37 23.22
N GLU A 198 -10.01 6.61 21.94
CA GLU A 198 -10.11 7.97 21.39
C GLU A 198 -11.44 8.67 21.76
N ILE A 199 -12.43 7.97 22.31
CA ILE A 199 -13.76 8.54 22.63
C ILE A 199 -13.83 9.13 24.07
N LYS A 200 -12.70 9.25 24.79
CA LYS A 200 -12.65 9.77 26.16
C LYS A 200 -11.59 10.84 26.34
#